data_AF-A0AAU2KML3-F1
#
_entry.id   AF-A0AAU2KML3-F1
#
_cell.length_a   1.000
_cell.length_b   1.000
_cell.length_c   1.000
_cell.angle_alpha   90.00
_cell.angle_beta   90.00
_cell.angle_gamma   90.00
#
_symmetry.space_group_name_H-M   'P 1'
#
loop_
_entity.id
_entity.type
_entity.pdbx_description
1 polymer ?
#
loop_
_entity_poly.entity_id
_entity_poly.type
_entity_poly.pdbx_seq_one_letter_code
_entity_poly.pdbx_strand_id
1 'polypeptide(L)'
;MTAQPEHHHDGRSTESDPPMGTLRELRAALGAWGFPGDLPRFESELDAADLDDLSQVREITQAYRHRVLLRLDPAGTAALRRSPEDVAAELRRKLDEAAGQ
;
A
#
# COMPACT_ATOMS: atom_id res chain seq x y z
N MET A 1 34.97 6.29 -20.01
CA MET A 1 33.54 6.44 -20.33
C MET A 1 32.75 5.57 -19.36
N THR A 2 32.18 6.18 -18.34
CA THR A 2 31.38 5.50 -17.31
C THR A 2 29.91 5.53 -17.73
N ALA A 3 29.40 4.42 -18.26
CA ALA A 3 27.97 4.22 -18.39
C ALA A 3 27.45 3.76 -17.01
N GLN A 4 26.70 4.61 -16.33
CA GLN A 4 25.96 4.19 -15.14
C GLN A 4 24.81 3.29 -15.60
N PRO A 5 24.52 2.17 -14.92
CA PRO A 5 23.36 1.38 -15.23
C PRO A 5 22.13 2.21 -14.86
N GLU A 6 21.34 2.47 -15.89
CA GLU A 6 19.96 2.93 -15.82
C GLU A 6 19.29 2.21 -14.64
N HIS A 7 18.80 2.99 -13.67
CA HIS A 7 17.95 2.46 -12.61
C HIS A 7 16.77 1.75 -13.29
N HIS A 8 16.83 0.43 -13.40
CA HIS A 8 15.67 -0.41 -13.53
C HIS A 8 14.81 -0.13 -12.31
N HIS A 9 13.92 0.85 -12.45
CA HIS A 9 12.76 0.97 -11.60
C HIS A 9 12.01 -0.34 -11.77
N ASP A 10 12.23 -1.24 -10.80
CA ASP A 10 11.58 -2.53 -10.68
C ASP A 10 10.13 -2.41 -11.11
N GLY A 11 9.74 -3.21 -12.10
CA GLY A 11 8.40 -3.33 -12.63
C GLY A 11 7.45 -3.93 -11.60
N ARG A 12 7.17 -3.19 -10.52
CA ARG A 12 6.00 -3.40 -9.69
C ARG A 12 4.88 -2.66 -10.39
N SER A 13 4.10 -3.40 -11.16
CA SER A 13 2.97 -2.93 -11.97
C SER A 13 2.15 -1.84 -11.28
N THR A 14 2.33 -0.59 -11.71
CA THR A 14 1.41 0.52 -11.44
C THR A 14 0.07 0.37 -12.16
N GLU A 15 -0.13 -0.72 -12.90
CA GLU A 15 -1.38 -1.08 -13.58
C GLU A 15 -2.45 -1.74 -12.68
N SER A 16 -2.17 -2.02 -11.40
CA SER A 16 -3.13 -2.70 -10.49
C SER A 16 -3.61 -1.89 -9.29
N ASP A 17 -3.07 -0.69 -9.05
CA ASP A 17 -3.60 0.18 -8.00
C ASP A 17 -4.85 0.90 -8.50
N PRO A 18 -5.96 0.91 -7.73
CA PRO A 18 -7.14 1.64 -8.13
C PRO A 18 -6.81 3.14 -8.20
N PRO A 19 -7.34 3.86 -9.21
CA PRO A 19 -7.21 5.29 -9.24
C PRO A 19 -7.86 5.85 -7.98
N MET A 20 -7.12 6.71 -7.26
CA MET A 20 -7.54 7.37 -6.02
C MET A 20 -7.10 8.85 -6.04
N GLY A 21 -7.07 9.48 -7.23
CA GLY A 21 -6.67 10.87 -7.41
C GLY A 21 -7.78 11.87 -7.04
N THR A 22 -9.03 11.42 -6.99
CA THR A 22 -10.20 12.23 -6.61
C THR A 22 -11.00 11.59 -5.48
N LEU A 23 -11.83 12.37 -4.78
CA LEU A 23 -12.75 11.83 -3.76
C LEU A 23 -13.73 10.81 -4.35
N ARG A 24 -14.20 11.02 -5.58
CA ARG A 24 -15.07 10.07 -6.30
C ARG A 24 -14.37 8.72 -6.51
N GLU A 25 -13.12 8.77 -6.94
CA GLU A 25 -12.26 7.61 -7.13
C GLU A 25 -11.98 6.89 -5.81
N LEU A 26 -11.70 7.64 -4.74
CA LEU A 26 -11.52 7.06 -3.41
C LEU A 26 -12.79 6.37 -2.90
N ARG A 27 -13.98 6.95 -3.10
CA ARG A 27 -15.27 6.33 -2.76
C ARG A 27 -15.48 5.00 -3.48
N ALA A 28 -15.24 4.99 -4.79
CA ALA A 28 -15.32 3.77 -5.59
C ALA A 28 -14.32 2.73 -5.06
N ALA A 29 -13.10 3.18 -4.71
CA ALA A 29 -12.07 2.29 -4.20
C ALA A 29 -12.39 1.71 -2.83
N LEU A 30 -12.97 2.49 -1.92
CA LEU A 30 -13.43 2.03 -0.62
C LEU A 30 -14.59 1.04 -0.74
N GLY A 31 -15.50 1.25 -1.69
CA GLY A 31 -16.60 0.33 -1.95
C GLY A 31 -16.16 -1.02 -2.52
N ALA A 32 -15.11 -1.05 -3.34
CA ALA A 32 -14.64 -2.26 -4.01
C ALA A 32 -13.52 -3.00 -3.26
N TRP A 33 -12.58 -2.27 -2.64
CA TRP A 33 -11.36 -2.83 -2.02
C TRP A 33 -11.19 -2.45 -0.54
N GLY A 34 -12.00 -1.53 -0.01
CA GLY A 34 -11.95 -1.14 1.40
C GLY A 34 -12.35 -2.24 2.38
N PHE A 35 -12.16 -2.00 3.67
CA PHE A 35 -12.70 -2.89 4.70
C PHE A 35 -14.22 -2.68 4.83
N PRO A 36 -14.99 -3.72 5.22
CA PRO A 36 -16.41 -3.56 5.50
C PRO A 36 -16.66 -2.43 6.50
N GLY A 37 -17.45 -1.43 6.10
CA GLY A 37 -17.74 -0.25 6.92
C GLY A 37 -16.80 0.95 6.72
N ASP A 38 -15.72 0.83 5.96
CA ASP A 38 -14.83 1.97 5.69
C ASP A 38 -15.54 3.07 4.88
N LEU A 39 -16.30 2.72 3.84
CA LEU A 39 -17.02 3.70 3.02
C LEU A 39 -18.02 4.54 3.85
N PRO A 40 -18.97 3.95 4.61
CA PRO A 40 -19.91 4.77 5.40
C PRO A 40 -19.21 5.56 6.51
N ARG A 41 -18.10 5.06 7.05
CA ARG A 41 -17.29 5.80 8.04
C ARG A 41 -16.58 6.99 7.42
N PHE A 42 -15.99 6.80 6.24
CA PHE A 42 -15.35 7.85 5.46
C PHE A 42 -16.33 8.97 5.13
N GLU A 43 -17.53 8.67 4.65
CA GLU A 43 -18.55 9.70 4.40
C GLU A 43 -18.95 10.43 5.69
N SER A 44 -19.15 9.72 6.79
CA SER A 44 -19.50 10.36 8.07
C SER A 44 -18.39 11.27 8.61
N GLU A 45 -17.13 10.89 8.44
CA GLU A 45 -15.99 11.72 8.87
C GLU A 45 -15.82 12.93 7.94
N LEU A 46 -16.07 12.78 6.64
CA LEU A 46 -16.02 13.87 5.67
C LEU A 46 -17.18 14.86 5.85
N ASP A 47 -18.40 14.38 6.16
CA ASP A 47 -19.58 15.22 6.43
C ASP A 47 -19.43 16.03 7.73
N ALA A 48 -18.64 15.53 8.68
CA ALA A 48 -18.35 16.22 9.94
C ALA A 48 -17.14 17.16 9.86
N ALA A 49 -16.37 17.10 8.77
CA ALA A 49 -15.17 17.93 8.60
C ALA A 49 -15.55 19.39 8.29
N ASP A 50 -14.75 20.32 8.80
CA ASP A 50 -14.84 21.71 8.39
C ASP A 50 -14.25 21.86 6.98
N LEU A 51 -15.05 22.36 6.03
CA LEU A 51 -14.60 22.53 4.65
C LEU A 51 -13.55 23.62 4.49
N ASP A 52 -13.46 24.55 5.45
CA ASP A 52 -12.41 25.56 5.49
C ASP A 52 -11.09 24.97 6.04
N ASP A 53 -11.14 23.84 6.77
CA ASP A 53 -9.97 23.08 7.19
C ASP A 53 -9.59 22.00 6.16
N LEU A 54 -8.91 22.45 5.11
CA LEU A 54 -8.38 21.56 4.07
C LEU A 54 -7.32 20.57 4.60
N SER A 55 -6.71 20.83 5.76
CA SER A 55 -5.75 19.90 6.36
C SER A 55 -6.48 18.69 6.92
N GLN A 56 -7.58 18.91 7.62
CA GLN A 56 -8.44 17.86 8.14
C GLN A 56 -8.98 16.97 7.01
N VAL A 57 -9.54 17.56 5.94
CA VAL A 57 -10.06 16.82 4.78
C VAL A 57 -8.95 15.98 4.12
N ARG A 58 -7.74 16.53 4.01
CA ARG A 58 -6.58 15.82 3.47
C ARG A 58 -6.18 14.64 4.36
N GLU A 59 -6.15 14.82 5.67
CA GLU A 59 -5.80 13.75 6.61
C GLU A 59 -6.78 12.57 6.53
N ILE A 60 -8.08 12.86 6.53
CA ILE A 60 -9.14 11.85 6.35
C ILE A 60 -8.89 11.09 5.03
N THR A 61 -8.78 11.82 3.92
CA THR A 61 -8.57 11.22 2.59
C THR A 61 -7.33 10.32 2.53
N GLN A 62 -6.21 10.76 3.12
CA GLN A 62 -4.96 9.98 3.13
C GLN A 62 -5.05 8.74 4.00
N ALA A 63 -5.72 8.81 5.15
CA ALA A 63 -5.90 7.66 6.03
C ALA A 63 -6.64 6.51 5.32
N TYR A 64 -7.72 6.83 4.59
CA TYR A 64 -8.48 5.82 3.86
C TYR A 64 -7.78 5.33 2.60
N ARG A 65 -7.04 6.21 1.89
CA ARG A 65 -6.18 5.79 0.78
C ARG A 65 -5.15 4.76 1.25
N HIS A 66 -4.52 5.00 2.39
CA HIS A 66 -3.55 4.07 2.96
C HIS A 66 -4.19 2.72 3.30
N ARG A 67 -5.40 2.70 3.87
CA ARG A 67 -6.13 1.45 4.15
C ARG A 67 -6.42 0.63 2.91
N VAL A 68 -6.86 1.29 1.83
CA VAL A 68 -7.11 0.62 0.55
C VAL A 68 -5.82 0.00 0.02
N LEU A 69 -4.71 0.75 0.00
CA LEU A 69 -3.41 0.26 -0.43
C LEU A 69 -2.89 -0.91 0.41
N LEU A 70 -3.05 -0.86 1.74
CA LEU A 70 -2.67 -1.97 2.63
C LEU A 70 -3.40 -3.27 2.27
N ARG A 71 -4.67 -3.19 1.84
CA ARG A 71 -5.45 -4.36 1.45
C ARG A 71 -5.08 -4.88 0.06
N LEU A 72 -4.61 -3.99 -0.83
CA LEU A 72 -4.17 -4.29 -2.19
C LEU A 72 -2.73 -4.79 -2.28
N ASP A 73 -1.97 -4.80 -1.17
CA ASP A 73 -0.64 -5.40 -1.11
C ASP A 73 -0.69 -6.82 -0.52
N PRO A 74 -1.10 -7.85 -1.30
CA PRO A 74 -1.07 -9.23 -0.85
C PRO A 74 0.35 -9.74 -0.62
N ALA A 75 1.37 -9.15 -1.25
CA ALA A 75 2.77 -9.48 -1.01
C ALA A 75 3.22 -8.98 0.38
N GLY A 76 2.87 -7.74 0.75
CA GLY A 76 3.07 -7.22 2.11
C GLY A 76 2.26 -7.96 3.16
N THR A 77 1.00 -8.31 2.86
CA THR A 77 0.15 -9.10 3.77
C THR A 77 0.70 -10.53 3.95
N ALA A 78 1.24 -11.15 2.89
CA ALA A 78 1.89 -12.45 2.95
C ALA A 78 3.26 -12.39 3.68
N ALA A 79 4.02 -11.32 3.49
CA ALA A 79 5.27 -11.08 4.20
C ALA A 79 5.06 -10.91 5.71
N LEU A 80 3.99 -10.22 6.12
CA LEU A 80 3.57 -10.10 7.52
C LEU A 80 3.09 -11.43 8.13
N ARG A 81 2.66 -12.39 7.31
CA ARG A 81 2.24 -13.74 7.76
C ARG A 81 3.37 -14.77 7.78
N ARG A 82 4.55 -14.48 7.20
CA ARG A 82 5.71 -15.39 7.30
C ARG A 82 6.20 -15.43 8.74
N SER A 83 6.47 -16.63 9.25
CA SER A 83 7.09 -16.77 10.57
C SER A 83 8.51 -16.18 10.53
N PRO A 84 8.97 -15.51 11.59
CA PRO A 84 10.38 -15.11 11.74
C PRO A 84 11.35 -16.27 11.51
N GLU A 85 10.92 -17.50 11.83
CA GLU A 85 11.69 -18.74 11.66
C GLU A 85 11.87 -19.10 10.19
N ASP A 86 10.84 -18.92 9.36
CA ASP A 86 10.90 -19.16 7.91
C ASP A 86 11.86 -18.16 7.23
N VAL A 87 11.82 -16.89 7.67
CA VAL A 87 12.71 -15.84 7.17
C VAL A 87 14.16 -16.11 7.60
N ALA A 88 14.38 -16.54 8.84
CA ALA A 88 15.69 -16.90 9.34
C ALA A 88 16.30 -18.13 8.63
N ALA A 89 15.47 -19.13 8.31
CA ALA A 89 15.90 -20.30 7.55
C ALA A 89 16.28 -19.93 6.10
N GLU A 90 15.51 -19.05 5.46
CA GLU A 90 15.81 -18.56 4.11
C GLU A 90 17.12 -17.74 4.07
N LEU A 91 17.35 -16.89 5.07
CA LEU A 91 18.59 -16.11 5.23
C LEU A 91 19.81 -17.01 5.42
N ARG A 92 19.72 -18.04 6.28
CA ARG A 92 20.80 -19.01 6.47
C ARG A 92 21.18 -19.71 5.17
N ARG A 93 20.19 -20.23 4.44
CA ARG A 93 20.43 -20.89 3.16
C ARG A 93 21.12 -19.96 2.16
N LYS A 94 20.68 -18.71 2.04
CA LYS A 94 21.29 -17.72 1.13
C LYS A 94 22.74 -17.38 1.51
N LEU A 95 23.04 -17.33 2.82
CA LEU A 95 24.41 -17.10 3.30
C LEU A 95 25.31 -18.30 3.01
N ASP A 96 24.82 -19.52 3.18
CA ASP A 96 25.57 -20.74 2.85
C ASP A 96 25.83 -20.87 1.34
N GLU A 97 24.83 -20.52 0.51
CA GLU A 97 24.98 -20.46 -0.96
C GLU A 97 26.00 -19.41 -1.40
N ALA A 98 26.06 -18.26 -0.72
CA ALA A 98 27.02 -17.20 -1.01
C ALA A 98 28.44 -17.50 -0.49
N ALA A 99 28.57 -18.31 0.56
CA ALA A 99 29.86 -18.74 1.11
C ALA A 99 30.46 -19.97 0.38
N GLY A 100 29.65 -20.68 -0.41
CA GLY A 100 30.06 -21.82 -1.23
C GLY A 100 30.53 -21.47 -2.65
N GLN A 101 30.52 -20.18 -3.01
CA GLN A 101 31.08 -19.63 -4.26
C GLN A 101 32.41 -18.92 -4.01
#